data_AF-A0AAJ6H0J0-F1
#
_entry.id   AF-A0AAJ6H0J0-F1
#
_cell.length_a   1.000
_cell.length_b   1.000
_cell.length_c   1.000
_cell.angle_alpha   90.00
_cell.angle_beta   90.00
_cell.angle_gamma   90.00
#
_symmetry.space_group_name_H-M   'P 1'
#
loop_
_entity.id
_entity.type
_entity.pdbx_description
1 polymer ?
#
loop_
_entity_poly.entity_id
_entity_poly.type
_entity_poly.pdbx_seq_one_letter_code
_entity_poly.pdbx_strand_id
1 'polypeptide(L)'
;MPTIMTHTAVPLALWCASERRRIWPRLLAAGVVAAMVPDADVLAFALHIPYADAFGHRGASHLLLFAALMALFGAAAHRLLRADAVQAAVLLCVCTASHPLLDAMTSGSLGVALGWPWSGTRWFAPWRPIRVSPFATGFFNAHGLTTLLSELRWVWLPLTVAVLGWKCIQRAAPQDRVS
;
A
#
# COMPACT_ATOMS: atom_id res chain seq x y z
N MET A 1 -0.31 -6.15 -10.48
CA MET A 1 0.16 -5.56 -9.22
C MET A 1 1.67 -5.63 -9.15
N PRO A 2 2.35 -4.77 -8.38
CA PRO A 2 3.60 -5.13 -7.74
C PRO A 2 3.43 -6.44 -6.95
N THR A 3 4.50 -7.01 -6.45
CA THR A 3 4.41 -8.13 -5.52
C THR A 3 3.66 -7.70 -4.26
N ILE A 4 2.90 -8.61 -3.68
CA ILE A 4 2.21 -8.41 -2.40
C ILE A 4 3.19 -7.89 -1.31
N MET A 5 4.46 -8.33 -1.37
CA MET A 5 5.52 -7.90 -0.47
C MET A 5 5.86 -6.40 -0.63
N THR A 6 5.85 -5.86 -1.84
CA THR A 6 6.16 -4.45 -2.09
C THR A 6 5.12 -3.50 -1.53
N HIS A 7 3.88 -3.94 -1.33
CA HIS A 7 2.87 -3.13 -0.63
C HIS A 7 3.21 -2.89 0.86
N THR A 8 4.13 -3.67 1.45
CA THR A 8 4.67 -3.38 2.79
C THR A 8 5.60 -2.17 2.82
N ALA A 9 6.13 -1.73 1.67
CA ALA A 9 7.12 -0.66 1.61
C ALA A 9 6.60 0.66 2.19
N VAL A 10 5.33 0.99 1.91
CA VAL A 10 4.69 2.23 2.41
C VAL A 10 4.51 2.22 3.93
N PRO A 11 3.87 1.21 4.56
CA PRO A 11 3.76 1.16 6.03
C PRO A 11 5.14 1.13 6.71
N LEU A 12 6.12 0.42 6.15
CA LEU A 12 7.49 0.40 6.68
C LEU A 12 8.17 1.76 6.55
N ALA A 13 8.01 2.46 5.44
CA ALA A 13 8.55 3.80 5.24
C ALA A 13 7.95 4.81 6.23
N LEU A 14 6.63 4.79 6.41
CA LEU A 14 5.94 5.64 7.38
C LEU A 14 6.40 5.36 8.82
N TRP A 15 6.54 4.08 9.19
CA TRP A 15 7.07 3.70 10.49
C TRP A 15 8.52 4.15 10.69
N CYS A 16 9.37 3.97 9.67
CA CYS A 16 10.76 4.39 9.73
C CYS A 16 10.90 5.92 9.80
N ALA A 17 10.04 6.68 9.11
CA ALA A 17 10.03 8.15 9.12
C ALA A 17 9.44 8.76 10.40
N SER A 18 8.66 7.98 11.15
CA SER A 18 8.06 8.42 12.41
C SER A 18 9.09 8.50 13.54
N GLU A 19 8.82 9.38 14.50
CA GLU A 19 9.57 9.45 15.76
C GLU A 19 9.52 8.13 16.53
N ARG A 20 10.55 7.89 17.35
CA ARG A 20 10.68 6.67 18.13
C ARG A 20 9.47 6.51 19.06
N ARG A 21 8.81 5.35 19.01
CA ARG A 21 7.60 4.97 19.78
C ARG A 21 6.30 5.69 19.37
N ARG A 22 6.29 6.57 18.37
CA ARG A 22 5.05 7.23 17.92
C ARG A 22 4.12 6.28 17.18
N ILE A 23 4.64 5.35 16.38
CA ILE A 23 3.86 4.25 15.79
C ILE A 23 4.21 2.95 16.52
N TRP A 24 3.24 2.39 17.24
CA TRP A 24 3.40 1.12 17.93
C TRP A 24 3.50 -0.06 16.95
N PRO A 25 4.21 -1.15 17.28
CA PRO A 25 4.34 -2.31 16.40
C PRO A 25 3.00 -2.94 15.98
N ARG A 26 1.97 -2.88 16.85
CA ARG A 26 0.62 -3.34 16.51
C ARG A 26 -0.04 -2.51 15.42
N LEU A 27 0.11 -1.19 15.51
CA LEU A 27 -0.38 -0.26 14.50
C LEU A 27 0.38 -0.45 13.17
N LEU A 28 1.71 -0.66 13.22
CA LEU A 28 2.50 -1.02 12.03
C LEU A 28 1.98 -2.32 11.39
N ALA A 29 1.82 -3.38 12.18
CA ALA A 29 1.33 -4.66 11.67
C ALA A 29 -0.05 -4.52 11.03
N ALA A 30 -0.95 -3.76 11.64
CA ALA A 30 -2.25 -3.43 11.05
C ALA A 30 -2.12 -2.63 9.75
N GLY A 31 -1.18 -1.68 9.66
CA GLY A 31 -0.89 -0.96 8.43
C GLY A 31 -0.35 -1.85 7.31
N VAL A 32 0.54 -2.80 7.62
CA VAL A 32 1.04 -3.81 6.68
C VAL A 32 -0.11 -4.69 6.15
N VAL A 33 -0.95 -5.20 7.04
CA VAL A 33 -2.12 -5.99 6.65
C VAL A 33 -3.07 -5.14 5.81
N ALA A 34 -3.39 -3.92 6.24
CA ALA A 34 -4.29 -3.02 5.53
C ALA A 34 -3.79 -2.64 4.13
N ALA A 35 -2.47 -2.58 3.92
CA ALA A 35 -1.88 -2.41 2.60
C ALA A 35 -2.06 -3.65 1.71
N MET A 36 -2.12 -4.86 2.26
CA MET A 36 -2.25 -6.11 1.48
C MET A 36 -3.70 -6.58 1.28
N VAL A 37 -4.62 -6.15 2.15
CA VAL A 37 -6.04 -6.58 2.14
C VAL A 37 -6.71 -6.43 0.77
N PRO A 38 -6.46 -5.38 -0.05
CA PRO A 38 -7.10 -5.28 -1.36
C PRO A 38 -6.89 -6.49 -2.29
N ASP A 39 -5.72 -7.14 -2.21
CA ASP A 39 -5.39 -8.34 -3.00
C ASP A 39 -6.05 -9.63 -2.49
N ALA A 40 -6.76 -9.57 -1.35
CA ALA A 40 -7.61 -10.69 -0.93
C ALA A 40 -8.74 -10.97 -1.94
N ASP A 41 -8.97 -10.07 -2.91
CA ASP A 41 -9.85 -10.27 -4.06
C ASP A 41 -9.46 -11.46 -4.95
N VAL A 42 -8.22 -11.96 -4.88
CA VAL A 42 -7.80 -13.19 -5.56
C VAL A 42 -8.62 -14.41 -5.10
N LEU A 43 -9.17 -14.38 -3.88
CA LEU A 43 -10.07 -15.42 -3.38
C LEU A 43 -11.39 -15.49 -4.18
N ALA A 44 -11.80 -14.40 -4.84
CA ALA A 44 -12.97 -14.38 -5.71
C ALA A 44 -12.83 -15.36 -6.90
N PHE A 45 -11.60 -15.69 -7.31
CA PHE A 45 -11.35 -16.67 -8.36
C PHE A 45 -11.73 -18.09 -7.94
N ALA A 46 -11.62 -18.42 -6.65
CA ALA A 46 -12.12 -19.70 -6.13
C ALA A 46 -13.66 -19.81 -6.25
N LEU A 47 -14.35 -18.66 -6.33
CA LEU A 47 -15.78 -18.56 -6.58
C LEU A 47 -16.12 -18.42 -8.08
N HIS A 48 -15.15 -18.61 -8.97
CA HIS A 48 -15.29 -18.48 -10.43
C HIS A 48 -15.66 -17.06 -10.92
N ILE A 49 -15.38 -16.02 -10.13
CA ILE A 49 -15.57 -14.63 -10.55
C ILE A 49 -14.48 -14.25 -11.57
N PRO A 50 -14.82 -13.71 -12.76
CA PRO A 50 -13.82 -13.36 -13.77
C PRO A 50 -12.84 -12.27 -13.31
N TYR A 51 -11.59 -12.33 -13.78
CA TYR A 51 -10.54 -11.34 -13.49
C TYR A 51 -10.97 -9.89 -13.74
N ALA A 52 -11.70 -9.64 -14.83
CA ALA A 52 -12.12 -8.30 -15.23
C ALA A 52 -13.45 -7.84 -14.60
N ASP A 53 -14.09 -8.68 -13.79
CA ASP A 53 -15.36 -8.36 -13.12
C ASP A 53 -15.17 -7.24 -12.08
N ALA A 54 -16.27 -6.59 -11.70
CA ALA A 54 -16.29 -5.60 -10.63
C ALA A 54 -15.85 -6.19 -9.28
N PHE A 55 -16.15 -7.45 -9.00
CA PHE A 55 -15.65 -8.17 -7.82
C PHE A 55 -14.40 -9.02 -8.11
N GLY A 56 -13.92 -8.98 -9.35
CA GLY A 56 -12.64 -9.54 -9.74
C GLY A 56 -11.46 -8.68 -9.25
N HIS A 57 -10.26 -9.08 -9.65
CA HIS A 57 -9.06 -8.40 -9.18
C HIS A 57 -8.97 -6.95 -9.68
N ARG A 58 -8.46 -6.05 -8.81
CA ARG A 58 -8.43 -4.59 -9.05
C ARG A 58 -9.81 -3.94 -9.17
N GLY A 59 -10.85 -4.64 -8.74
CA GLY A 59 -12.24 -4.20 -8.73
C GLY A 59 -12.61 -3.55 -7.40
N ALA A 60 -13.63 -4.10 -6.74
CA ALA A 60 -14.31 -3.53 -5.57
C ALA A 60 -13.40 -3.32 -4.33
N SER A 61 -12.34 -4.10 -4.20
CA SER A 61 -11.38 -3.99 -3.09
C SER A 61 -10.40 -2.83 -3.25
N HIS A 62 -10.25 -2.30 -4.47
CA HIS A 62 -9.24 -1.30 -4.83
C HIS A 62 -9.80 0.14 -4.89
N LEU A 63 -11.00 0.35 -4.35
CA LEU A 63 -11.64 1.66 -4.29
C LEU A 63 -10.98 2.55 -3.26
N LEU A 64 -11.02 3.87 -3.51
CA LEU A 64 -10.70 4.83 -2.45
C LEU A 64 -11.72 4.78 -1.31
N LEU A 65 -12.98 4.43 -1.60
CA LEU A 65 -13.98 4.16 -0.57
C LEU A 65 -13.56 2.99 0.34
N PHE A 66 -12.94 1.95 -0.21
CA PHE A 66 -12.45 0.82 0.59
C PHE A 66 -11.36 1.28 1.59
N ALA A 67 -10.46 2.18 1.16
CA ALA A 67 -9.51 2.80 2.08
C ALA A 67 -10.19 3.65 3.17
N ALA A 68 -11.28 4.36 2.85
CA ALA A 68 -12.06 5.09 3.85
C ALA A 68 -12.74 4.14 4.87
N LEU A 69 -13.24 2.99 4.43
CA LEU A 69 -13.77 1.95 5.33
C LEU A 69 -12.69 1.40 6.26
N MET A 70 -11.48 1.17 5.74
CA MET A 70 -10.32 0.77 6.55
C MET A 70 -9.92 1.86 7.55
N ALA A 71 -10.08 3.13 7.20
CA ALA A 71 -9.87 4.25 8.12
C ALA A 71 -10.87 4.22 9.29
N LEU A 72 -12.16 4.00 9.01
CA LEU A 72 -13.20 3.86 10.04
C LEU A 72 -12.93 2.66 10.95
N PHE A 73 -12.53 1.54 10.37
CA PHE A 73 -12.13 0.35 11.14
C PHE A 73 -10.93 0.67 12.06
N GLY A 74 -9.92 1.36 11.54
CA GLY A 74 -8.77 1.82 12.32
C GLY A 74 -9.16 2.74 13.48
N ALA A 75 -10.03 3.72 13.23
CA ALA A 75 -10.56 4.60 14.26
C ALA A 75 -11.28 3.82 15.37
N ALA A 76 -12.13 2.86 15.00
CA ALA A 76 -12.84 2.02 15.97
C ALA A 76 -11.88 1.12 16.77
N ALA A 77 -10.86 0.56 16.11
CA ALA A 77 -9.90 -0.36 16.72
C ALA A 77 -8.70 0.32 17.40
N HIS A 78 -8.64 1.66 17.46
CA HIS A 78 -7.45 2.42 17.89
C HIS A 78 -6.86 1.98 19.24
N ARG A 79 -7.72 1.62 20.20
CA ARG A 79 -7.29 1.11 21.52
C ARG A 79 -6.53 -0.21 21.43
N LEU A 80 -6.99 -1.14 20.58
CA LEU A 80 -6.33 -2.43 20.34
C LEU A 80 -4.98 -2.23 19.65
N LEU A 81 -4.94 -1.25 18.74
CA LEU A 81 -3.76 -0.86 17.96
C LEU A 81 -2.75 -0.02 18.76
N ARG A 82 -3.11 0.40 19.99
CA ARG A 82 -2.30 1.27 20.87
C ARG A 82 -1.97 2.61 20.21
N ALA A 83 -2.97 3.25 19.63
CA ALA A 83 -2.83 4.53 18.94
C ALA A 83 -4.02 5.44 19.24
N ASP A 84 -3.87 6.72 18.94
CA ASP A 84 -5.02 7.64 18.85
C ASP A 84 -5.93 7.25 17.66
N ALA A 85 -7.22 7.58 17.76
CA ALA A 85 -8.21 7.27 16.72
C ALA A 85 -7.87 7.91 15.37
N VAL A 86 -7.44 9.18 15.35
CA VAL A 86 -7.06 9.86 14.11
C VAL A 86 -5.79 9.24 13.54
N GLN A 87 -4.81 8.96 14.40
CA GLN A 87 -3.57 8.31 13.97
C GLN A 87 -3.83 6.93 13.33
N ALA A 88 -4.66 6.10 13.95
CA ALA A 88 -5.00 4.79 13.43
C ALA A 88 -5.78 4.89 12.12
N ALA A 89 -6.78 5.79 12.05
CA ALA A 89 -7.58 6.01 10.85
C ALA A 89 -6.73 6.47 9.67
N VAL A 90 -5.90 7.50 9.87
CA VAL A 90 -5.04 8.05 8.84
C VAL A 90 -4.02 7.02 8.36
N LEU A 91 -3.35 6.32 9.28
CA LEU A 91 -2.35 5.33 8.88
C LEU A 91 -2.97 4.20 8.05
N LEU A 92 -4.10 3.63 8.48
CA LEU A 92 -4.76 2.57 7.74
C LEU A 92 -5.30 3.06 6.39
N CYS A 93 -5.87 4.28 6.35
CA CYS A 93 -6.32 4.90 5.10
C CYS A 93 -5.16 5.04 4.10
N VAL A 94 -4.03 5.62 4.53
CA VAL A 94 -2.87 5.84 3.66
C VAL A 94 -2.27 4.50 3.19
N CYS A 95 -2.13 3.53 4.09
CA CYS A 95 -1.62 2.21 3.74
C CYS A 95 -2.52 1.50 2.72
N THR A 96 -3.84 1.45 2.97
CA THR A 96 -4.79 0.82 2.03
C THR A 96 -4.88 1.58 0.72
N ALA A 97 -4.94 2.92 0.73
CA ALA A 97 -5.00 3.73 -0.49
C ALA A 97 -3.71 3.65 -1.32
N SER A 98 -2.55 3.42 -0.69
CA SER A 98 -1.29 3.25 -1.41
C SER A 98 -1.29 2.04 -2.33
N HIS A 99 -2.07 1.00 -2.00
CA HIS A 99 -2.17 -0.23 -2.78
C HIS A 99 -2.69 0.01 -4.21
N PRO A 100 -3.93 0.49 -4.41
CA PRO A 100 -4.46 0.75 -5.74
C PRO A 100 -3.66 1.82 -6.50
N LEU A 101 -2.99 2.74 -5.81
CA LEU A 101 -2.13 3.74 -6.43
C LEU A 101 -0.85 3.13 -7.02
N LEU A 102 -0.17 2.26 -6.27
CA LEU A 102 0.98 1.52 -6.78
C LEU A 102 0.56 0.56 -7.91
N ASP A 103 -0.63 -0.02 -7.79
CA ASP A 103 -1.21 -0.87 -8.81
C ASP A 103 -1.52 -0.15 -10.12
N ALA A 104 -1.95 1.11 -10.05
CA ALA A 104 -2.16 1.95 -11.23
C ALA A 104 -0.84 2.34 -11.93
N MET A 105 0.30 2.27 -11.23
CA MET A 105 1.64 2.55 -11.74
C MET A 105 2.33 1.33 -12.39
N THR A 106 1.64 0.18 -12.49
CA THR A 106 2.20 -1.00 -13.17
C THR A 106 2.07 -0.92 -14.68
N SER A 107 3.11 -1.34 -15.41
CA SER A 107 3.18 -1.32 -16.89
C SER A 107 2.37 -2.41 -17.60
N GLY A 108 1.71 -3.30 -16.85
CA GLY A 108 0.84 -4.33 -17.41
C GLY A 108 -0.36 -4.62 -16.50
N SER A 109 -1.18 -5.61 -16.88
CA SER A 109 -2.47 -5.97 -16.27
C SER A 109 -3.58 -4.92 -16.45
N LEU A 110 -4.71 -5.13 -15.77
CA LEU A 110 -5.92 -4.32 -15.90
C LEU A 110 -5.83 -3.07 -15.01
N GLY A 111 -6.46 -1.96 -15.39
CA GLY A 111 -6.48 -0.75 -14.58
C GLY A 111 -7.27 -0.95 -13.28
N VAL A 112 -7.20 0.05 -12.40
CA VAL A 112 -7.77 -0.02 -11.05
C VAL A 112 -9.12 0.70 -10.96
N ALA A 113 -10.12 0.06 -10.39
CA ALA A 113 -11.49 0.58 -10.29
C ALA A 113 -11.67 1.59 -9.12
N LEU A 114 -10.87 2.67 -9.10
CA LEU A 114 -10.82 3.64 -7.99
C LEU A 114 -12.18 4.25 -7.60
N GLY A 115 -13.06 4.45 -8.58
CA GLY A 115 -14.34 5.17 -8.44
C GLY A 115 -15.58 4.29 -8.61
N TRP A 116 -15.45 2.97 -8.62
CA TRP A 116 -16.61 2.08 -8.56
C TRP A 116 -17.38 2.32 -7.25
N PRO A 117 -18.69 2.01 -7.12
CA PRO A 117 -19.63 1.65 -8.18
C PRO A 117 -20.11 2.85 -9.02
N TRP A 118 -19.72 4.08 -8.69
CA TRP A 118 -20.15 5.27 -9.44
C TRP A 118 -19.58 5.34 -10.85
N SER A 119 -18.41 4.75 -11.08
CA SER A 119 -17.80 4.63 -12.42
C SER A 119 -17.18 3.25 -12.61
N GLY A 120 -17.42 2.65 -13.77
CA GLY A 120 -16.74 1.43 -14.23
C GLY A 120 -15.33 1.67 -14.80
N THR A 121 -14.85 2.92 -14.82
CA THR A 121 -13.54 3.26 -15.39
C THR A 121 -12.41 2.62 -14.57
N ARG A 122 -11.52 1.94 -15.27
CA ARG A 122 -10.30 1.35 -14.72
C ARG A 122 -9.11 2.25 -15.02
N TRP A 123 -8.57 2.83 -13.96
CA TRP A 123 -7.57 3.88 -14.05
C TRP A 123 -6.15 3.31 -14.09
N PHE A 124 -5.32 3.95 -14.89
CA PHE A 124 -3.87 3.79 -14.88
C PHE A 124 -3.25 5.14 -14.55
N ALA A 125 -2.09 5.13 -13.88
CA ALA A 125 -1.27 6.31 -13.76
C ALA A 125 -0.73 6.71 -15.16
N PRO A 126 -0.52 8.01 -15.44
CA PRO A 126 0.06 8.46 -16.70
C PRO A 126 1.50 7.96 -16.90
N TRP A 127 2.20 7.67 -15.80
CA TRP A 127 3.53 7.08 -15.80
C TRP A 127 3.52 5.74 -15.06
N ARG A 128 4.00 4.68 -15.72
CA ARG A 128 3.88 3.28 -15.26
C ARG A 128 5.24 2.58 -15.20
N PRO A 129 6.15 2.98 -14.31
CA PRO A 129 7.51 2.46 -14.31
C PRO A 129 7.63 1.07 -13.67
N ILE A 130 6.64 0.65 -12.88
CA ILE A 130 6.68 -0.60 -12.12
C ILE A 130 6.35 -1.75 -13.06
N ARG A 131 7.21 -2.76 -13.12
CA ARG A 131 6.91 -3.99 -13.87
C ARG A 131 5.82 -4.77 -13.15
N VAL A 132 4.85 -5.29 -13.92
CA VAL A 132 3.81 -6.15 -13.36
C VAL A 132 4.41 -7.49 -12.91
N SER A 133 4.06 -7.93 -11.70
CA SER A 133 4.44 -9.26 -11.23
C SER A 133 3.65 -10.34 -11.98
N PRO A 134 4.30 -11.43 -12.42
CA PRO A 134 3.57 -12.61 -12.89
C PRO A 134 2.77 -13.22 -11.74
N PHE A 135 1.67 -13.89 -12.07
CA PHE A 135 1.00 -14.80 -11.13
C PHE A 135 1.94 -15.95 -10.75
N ALA A 136 1.69 -16.59 -9.61
CA ALA A 136 2.60 -17.50 -8.88
C ALA A 136 3.44 -18.48 -9.72
N THR A 137 2.93 -18.93 -10.88
CA THR A 137 3.61 -19.85 -11.80
C THR A 137 4.84 -19.28 -12.53
N GLY A 138 5.13 -17.98 -12.44
CA GLY A 138 6.28 -17.34 -13.08
C GLY A 138 7.21 -16.55 -12.15
N PHE A 139 6.97 -16.59 -10.83
CA PHE A 139 7.68 -15.74 -9.87
C PHE A 139 9.11 -16.23 -9.57
N PHE A 140 9.37 -17.54 -9.53
CA PHE A 140 10.71 -18.08 -9.23
C PHE A 140 11.60 -18.26 -10.48
N ASN A 141 11.53 -17.30 -11.41
CA ASN A 141 12.34 -17.28 -12.65
C ASN A 141 12.96 -15.88 -12.83
N ALA A 142 13.79 -15.70 -13.88
CA ALA A 142 14.35 -14.42 -14.31
C ALA A 142 13.29 -13.30 -14.42
N HIS A 143 12.05 -13.64 -14.82
CA HIS A 143 10.93 -12.69 -14.84
C HIS A 143 10.60 -12.14 -13.45
N GLY A 144 10.52 -12.98 -12.43
CA GLY A 144 10.31 -12.53 -11.05
C GLY A 144 11.49 -11.71 -10.52
N LEU A 145 12.73 -12.09 -10.81
CA LEU A 145 13.90 -11.28 -10.44
C LEU A 145 13.84 -9.88 -11.05
N THR A 146 13.52 -9.77 -12.34
CA THR A 146 13.38 -8.45 -12.98
C THR A 146 12.21 -7.63 -12.43
N THR A 147 11.17 -8.28 -11.92
CA THR A 147 10.05 -7.62 -11.23
C THR A 147 10.54 -7.05 -9.90
N LEU A 148 11.22 -7.86 -9.09
CA LEU A 148 11.80 -7.43 -7.82
C LEU A 148 12.80 -6.28 -8.00
N LEU A 149 13.65 -6.32 -9.04
CA LEU A 149 14.56 -5.22 -9.36
C LEU A 149 13.82 -3.94 -9.79
N SER A 150 12.72 -4.08 -10.52
CA SER A 150 11.87 -2.94 -10.89
C SER A 150 11.23 -2.31 -9.66
N GLU A 151 10.67 -3.12 -8.76
CA GLU A 151 10.08 -2.67 -7.50
C GLU A 151 11.12 -2.05 -6.57
N LEU A 152 12.32 -2.64 -6.50
CA LEU A 152 13.43 -2.10 -5.75
C LEU A 152 13.79 -0.70 -6.25
N ARG A 153 13.87 -0.52 -7.57
CA ARG A 153 14.23 0.76 -8.20
C ARG A 153 13.15 1.83 -8.05
N TRP A 154 11.87 1.47 -8.22
CA TRP A 154 10.79 2.44 -8.38
C TRP A 154 9.91 2.63 -7.15
N VAL A 155 9.99 1.73 -6.16
CA VAL A 155 9.20 1.84 -4.92
C VAL A 155 10.14 1.92 -3.72
N TRP A 156 10.96 0.89 -3.50
CA TRP A 156 11.78 0.79 -2.29
C TRP A 156 12.88 1.85 -2.22
N LEU A 157 13.62 2.06 -3.30
CA LEU A 157 14.72 3.04 -3.32
C LEU A 157 14.20 4.47 -3.10
N PRO A 158 13.17 4.97 -3.83
CA PRO A 158 12.63 6.31 -3.58
C PRO A 158 12.10 6.49 -2.15
N LEU A 159 11.39 5.50 -1.61
CA LEU A 159 10.90 5.55 -0.23
C LEU A 159 12.05 5.56 0.79
N THR A 160 13.08 4.75 0.57
CA THR A 160 14.27 4.71 1.43
C THR A 160 15.00 6.05 1.41
N VAL A 161 15.21 6.64 0.23
CA VAL A 161 15.84 7.96 0.09
C VAL A 161 15.00 9.04 0.79
N ALA A 162 13.68 9.03 0.60
CA ALA A 162 12.78 9.98 1.26
C ALA A 162 12.84 9.87 2.80
N VAL A 163 12.82 8.64 3.34
CA VAL A 163 12.93 8.38 4.78
C VAL A 163 14.26 8.87 5.34
N LEU A 164 15.37 8.59 4.65
CA LEU A 164 16.70 9.03 5.06
C LEU A 164 16.82 10.56 5.02
N GLY A 165 16.36 11.19 3.93
CA GLY A 165 16.33 12.64 3.80
C GLY A 165 15.51 13.32 4.90
N TRP A 166 14.32 12.78 5.20
CA TRP A 166 13.48 13.25 6.28
C TRP A 166 14.17 13.17 7.65
N LYS A 167 14.85 12.05 7.95
CA LYS A 167 15.63 11.90 9.19
C LYS A 167 16.79 12.88 9.28
N CYS A 168 17.45 13.20 8.17
CA CYS A 168 18.51 14.21 8.15
C CYS A 168 17.95 15.60 8.50
N ILE A 169 16.78 15.96 7.97
CA ILE A 169 16.11 17.24 8.27
C ILE A 169 15.72 17.31 9.76
N GLN A 170 15.12 16.25 10.31
CA GLN A 170 14.73 16.22 11.72
C GLN A 170 15.93 16.35 12.68
N ARG A 171 17.10 15.81 12.31
CA ARG A 171 18.33 15.93 13.12
C ARG A 171 18.94 17.33 13.05
N ALA A 172 18.72 18.05 11.96
CA ALA A 172 19.25 19.40 11.76
C ALA A 172 18.40 20.49 12.44
N ALA A 173 17.12 20.21 12.71
CA ALA A 173 16.29 21.09 13.52
C ALA A 173 16.86 21.16 14.96
N PRO A 174 17.11 22.35 15.53
CA PRO A 174 17.55 22.49 16.91
C PRO A 174 16.58 21.74 17.83
N GLN A 175 17.09 20.75 18.57
CA GLN A 175 16.38 20.25 19.73
C GLN A 175 16.45 21.36 20.76
N ASP A 176 15.40 22.19 20.84
CA ASP A 176 15.29 23.17 21.92
C ASP A 176 15.44 22.42 23.24
N ARG A 177 16.59 22.67 23.88
CA ARG A 177 16.92 22.20 25.22
C ARG A 177 15.91 22.83 26.16
N VAL A 178 14.84 22.10 26.48
CA VAL A 178 14.12 22.33 27.73
C VAL A 178 14.76 21.41 28.76
N SER A 179 15.71 22.02 29.48
CA SER A 179 16.30 21.57 30.74
C SER A 179 15.24 21.25 31.78
#